data_AF-A0A8S0RIN8-F1
#
_entry.id   AF-A0A8S0RIN8-F1
#
_cell.length_a   1.000
_cell.length_b   1.000
_cell.length_c   1.000
_cell.angle_alpha   90.00
_cell.angle_beta   90.00
_cell.angle_gamma   90.00
#
_symmetry.space_group_name_H-M   'P 1'
#
loop_
_entity.id
_entity.type
_entity.pdbx_description
1 polymer ?
#
loop_
_entity_poly.entity_id
_entity_poly.type
_entity_poly.pdbx_seq_one_letter_code
_entity_poly.pdbx_strand_id
1 'polypeptide(L)' 'MNTWLDKKAYEETLLKLAGLFKKNFEVFVYHKIGKDNKLTEEILAAGPIF' A
#
# COMPACT_ATOMS: atom_id res chain seq x y z
N MET A 1 13.04 2.15 -18.33
CA MET A 1 12.72 0.72 -18.57
C MET A 1 13.17 -0.06 -17.34
N ASN A 2 12.30 -0.83 -16.68
CA ASN A 2 12.72 -1.67 -15.54
C ASN A 2 13.47 -2.93 -16.03
N THR A 3 14.24 -3.55 -15.13
CA THR A 3 15.12 -4.70 -15.40
C THR A 3 14.40 -6.04 -15.61
N TRP A 4 13.08 -6.09 -15.45
CA TRP A 4 12.31 -7.33 -15.58
C TRP A 4 12.19 -7.72 -17.05
N LEU A 5 12.59 -8.95 -17.38
CA LEU A 5 12.40 -9.52 -18.73
C LEU A 5 10.93 -9.85 -18.98
N ASP A 6 10.25 -10.41 -17.98
CA ASP A 6 8.81 -10.68 -18.00
C ASP A 6 8.05 -9.51 -17.35
N LYS A 7 7.40 -8.70 -18.19
CA LYS A 7 6.61 -7.54 -17.73
C LYS A 7 5.32 -7.95 -17.03
N LYS A 8 4.74 -9.10 -17.37
CA LYS A 8 3.52 -9.59 -16.74
C LYS A 8 3.82 -10.06 -15.32
N ALA A 9 4.90 -10.82 -15.13
CA ALA A 9 5.33 -11.25 -13.80
C ALA A 9 5.69 -10.04 -12.91
N TYR A 10 6.24 -8.97 -13.49
CA TYR A 10 6.48 -7.71 -12.78
C TYR A 10 5.18 -7.06 -12.29
N GLU A 11 4.17 -6.93 -13.16
CA GLU A 11 2.86 -6.36 -12.80
C GLU A 11 2.15 -7.20 -11.73
N GLU A 12 2.14 -8.53 -11.87
CA GLU A 12 1.59 -9.45 -10.86
C GLU A 12 2.32 -9.33 -9.51
N THR A 13 3.63 -9.12 -9.54
CA THR A 13 4.44 -8.90 -8.34
C THR A 13 4.09 -7.57 -7.68
N LEU A 14 3.88 -6.51 -8.46
CA LEU A 14 3.41 -5.22 -7.94
C LEU A 14 2.04 -5.38 -7.28
N LEU A 15 1.09 -6.05 -7.93
CA LEU A 15 -0.25 -6.34 -7.39
C LEU A 15 -0.23 -7.22 -6.13
N LYS A 16 0.77 -8.08 -5.97
CA LYS A 16 0.97 -8.83 -4.73
C LYS A 16 1.54 -7.96 -3.62
N LEU A 17 2.55 -7.14 -3.93
CA LEU A 17 3.23 -6.28 -2.95
C LEU A 17 2.26 -5.23 -2.38
N ALA A 18 1.56 -4.56 -3.27
CA ALA A 18 0.30 -3.86 -3.06
C ALA A 18 -0.61 -4.43 -1.96
N GLY A 19 -1.08 -5.67 -2.17
CA GLY A 19 -1.98 -6.36 -1.24
C GLY A 19 -1.34 -6.63 0.11
N LEU A 20 -0.04 -6.95 0.13
CA LEU A 20 0.72 -7.11 1.37
C LEU A 20 0.82 -5.80 2.16
N PHE A 21 1.09 -4.67 1.48
CA PHE A 21 1.11 -3.34 2.10
C PHE A 21 -0.23 -3.01 2.74
N LYS A 22 -1.33 -3.21 2.00
CA LYS A 22 -2.68 -2.96 2.51
C LYS A 22 -2.98 -3.83 3.74
N LYS A 23 -2.77 -5.14 3.65
CA LYS A 23 -3.01 -6.08 4.76
C LYS A 23 -2.18 -5.74 6.00
N ASN A 24 -0.93 -5.33 5.83
CA ASN A 24 -0.08 -4.90 6.93
C ASN A 24 -0.60 -3.59 7.56
N PHE A 25 -1.10 -2.65 6.74
CA PHE A 25 -1.53 -1.34 7.23
C PHE A 25 -2.94 -1.32 7.85
N GLU A 26 -3.81 -2.27 7.49
CA GLU A 26 -5.21 -2.34 7.97
C GLU A 26 -5.35 -2.26 9.50
N VAL A 27 -4.43 -2.84 10.27
CA VAL A 27 -4.47 -2.79 11.74
C VAL A 27 -4.20 -1.40 12.31
N PHE A 28 -3.52 -0.54 11.55
CA PHE A 28 -3.18 0.83 11.95
C PHE A 28 -4.28 1.82 11.57
N VAL A 29 -5.23 1.45 10.69
CA VAL A 29 -6.32 2.33 10.25
C VAL A 29 -7.21 2.78 11.42
N TYR A 30 -7.35 1.94 12.45
CA TYR A 30 -8.12 2.25 13.65
C TYR A 30 -7.29 2.84 14.78
N HIS A 31 -5.97 2.96 14.59
CA HIS A 31 -5.08 3.52 15.59
C HIS A 31 -5.05 5.04 15.46
N LYS A 32 -5.49 5.74 16.52
CA LYS A 32 -5.45 7.20 16.60
C LYS A 32 -4.03 7.67 16.86
N ILE A 33 -3.35 8.14 15.83
CA ILE A 33 -2.06 8.83 15.96
C ILE A 33 -2.35 10.33 16.08
N GLY A 34 -2.25 10.87 17.30
CA GLY A 34 -2.55 12.27 17.58
C GLY A 34 -3.99 12.46 18.09
N LYS A 35 -4.62 13.59 17.72
CA LYS A 35 -5.95 13.98 18.24
C LYS A 35 -7.12 13.42 17.45
N ASP A 36 -6.90 13.04 16.19
CA ASP A 36 -7.91 12.54 15.25
C ASP A 36 -7.32 11.46 14.32
N ASN A 37 -8.10 11.01 13.34
CA ASN A 37 -7.70 9.98 12.37
C ASN A 37 -7.07 10.55 11.10
N LYS A 38 -6.91 11.87 10.99
CA LYS A 38 -6.60 12.54 9.73
C LYS A 38 -5.26 12.08 9.15
N LEU A 39 -4.24 11.95 9.99
CA LEU A 39 -2.93 11.46 9.56
C LEU A 39 -3.00 10.02 9.02
N THR A 40 -3.77 9.15 9.66
CA THR A 40 -3.95 7.77 9.22
C THR A 40 -4.68 7.70 7.87
N GLU A 41 -5.68 8.57 7.66
CA GLU A 41 -6.38 8.71 6.37
C GLU A 41 -5.45 9.24 5.26
N GLU A 42 -4.61 10.22 5.56
CA GLU A 42 -3.61 10.76 4.63
C GLU A 42 -2.58 9.69 4.22
N ILE A 43 -2.08 8.89 5.19
CA ILE A 43 -1.16 7.79 4.90
C ILE A 43 -1.84 6.70 4.07
N LEU A 44 -3.09 6.35 4.38
CA LEU A 44 -3.85 5.36 3.61
C LEU A 44 -4.06 5.82 2.17
N ALA A 45 -4.39 7.10 1.96
CA ALA A 45 -4.60 7.68 0.64
C ALA A 45 -3.30 7.79 -0.18
N ALA A 46 -2.15 7.93 0.48
CA ALA A 46 -0.83 7.91 -0.16
C ALA A 46 -0.30 6.48 -0.42
N GLY A 47 -1.07 5.46 -0.04
CA GLY A 47 -0.73 4.06 -0.25
C GLY A 47 -0.70 3.67 -1.73
N PRO A 48 -0.21 2.46 -2.05
CA PRO A 48 -0.08 2.04 -3.43
C PRO A 48 -1.47 1.94 -4.13
N ILE A 49 -1.56 2.46 -5.37
CA ILE A 49 -2.76 2.46 -6.21
C ILE A 49 -2.60 1.40 -7.31
N PHE A 50 -3.61 0.56 -7.51
CA PHE A 50 -3.61 -0.52 -8.51
C PHE A 50 -4.84 -0.44 -9.38
#